data_AF-A0A2E7C130-F1
#
_entry.id   AF-A0A2E7C130-F1
#
_cell.length_a   1.000
_cell.length_b   1.000
_cell.length_c   1.000
_cell.angle_alpha   90.00
_cell.angle_beta   90.00
_cell.angle_gamma   90.00
#
_symmetry.space_group_name_H-M   'P 1'
#
loop_
_entity.id
_entity.type
_entity.pdbx_description
1 polymer ?
#
loop_
_entity_poly.entity_id
_entity_poly.type
_entity_poly.pdbx_seq_one_letter_code
_entity_poly.pdbx_strand_id
1 'polypeptide(L)'
;MSSLRGQANHALYLGRLLLQAWEQARRAENVPANTLAQAFGPAVREHLLTAYGWFLLDLQKPAQLPPQPPHCVAELPPAAPGKAQPAEVTEFAQLETQGWLSRLLQQPAAQPARRTEGSLAVSTSGQLDWDTLQVAADELEAAFSRMGDLLDEC
;
A
#
# COMPACT_ATOMS: atom_id res chain seq x y z
N MET A 1 4.36 6.96 22.46
CA MET A 1 3.37 6.17 21.68
C MET A 1 3.24 6.82 20.32
N SER A 2 3.45 6.08 19.24
CA SER A 2 3.33 6.64 17.89
C SER A 2 1.84 6.84 17.56
N SER A 3 1.46 8.00 17.03
CA SER A 3 0.10 8.23 16.54
C SER A 3 -0.20 7.34 15.33
N LEU A 4 -1.48 7.11 15.02
CA LEU A 4 -1.87 6.35 13.82
C LEU A 4 -1.31 7.00 12.55
N ARG A 5 -1.42 8.33 12.45
CA ARG A 5 -0.75 9.14 11.41
C ARG A 5 0.76 8.92 11.35
N GLY A 6 1.44 8.85 12.50
CA GLY A 6 2.88 8.56 12.56
C GLY A 6 3.23 7.18 12.02
N GLN A 7 2.39 6.17 12.29
CA GLN A 7 2.55 4.81 11.76
C GLN A 7 2.28 4.75 10.25
N ALA A 8 1.25 5.43 9.77
CA ALA A 8 0.94 5.55 8.34
C ALA A 8 2.11 6.18 7.57
N ASN A 9 2.61 7.34 8.05
CA ASN A 9 3.73 8.04 7.44
C ASN A 9 5.02 7.21 7.47
N HIS A 10 5.30 6.52 8.58
CA HIS A 10 6.48 5.67 8.67
C HIS A 10 6.45 4.50 7.67
N ALA A 11 5.30 3.83 7.54
CA ALA A 11 5.14 2.74 6.58
C ALA A 11 5.27 3.25 5.13
N LEU A 12 4.68 4.41 4.80
CA LEU A 12 4.82 5.03 3.48
C LEU A 12 6.29 5.38 3.19
N TYR A 13 7.00 5.94 4.16
CA TYR A 13 8.43 6.24 4.05
C TYR A 13 9.26 4.99 3.73
N LEU A 14 9.02 3.87 4.43
CA LEU A 14 9.70 2.61 4.16
C LEU A 14 9.40 2.07 2.75
N GLY A 15 8.15 2.16 2.31
CA GLY A 15 7.76 1.79 0.94
C GLY A 15 8.50 2.62 -0.12
N ARG A 16 8.61 3.94 0.08
CA ARG A 16 9.34 4.83 -0.82
C ARG A 16 10.84 4.60 -0.83
N LEU A 17 11.45 4.30 0.32
CA LEU A 17 12.86 3.93 0.39
C LEU A 17 13.15 2.69 -0.46
N LEU A 18 12.28 1.68 -0.42
CA LEU A 18 12.40 0.49 -1.27
C LEU A 18 12.19 0.82 -2.75
N LEU A 19 11.25 1.70 -3.11
CA LEU A 19 11.06 2.16 -4.49
C LEU A 19 12.30 2.86 -5.04
N GLN A 20 12.97 3.70 -4.23
CA GLN A 20 14.22 4.35 -4.61
C GLN A 20 15.36 3.34 -4.80
N ALA A 21 15.49 2.37 -3.90
CA ALA A 21 16.49 1.30 -4.03
C ALA A 21 16.23 0.44 -5.28
N TRP A 22 14.97 0.13 -5.57
CA TRP A 22 14.57 -0.59 -6.77
C TRP A 22 14.88 0.23 -8.03
N GLU A 23 14.61 1.53 -8.05
CA GLU A 23 14.94 2.39 -9.18
C GLU A 23 16.46 2.40 -9.47
N GLN A 24 17.29 2.49 -8.43
CA GLN A 24 18.75 2.39 -8.56
C GLN A 24 19.16 1.05 -9.18
N ALA A 25 18.57 -0.06 -8.72
CA ALA A 25 18.83 -1.39 -9.28
C ALA A 25 18.37 -1.52 -10.74
N ARG A 26 17.25 -0.89 -11.12
CA ARG A 26 16.78 -0.86 -12.52
C ARG A 26 17.77 -0.11 -13.42
N ARG A 27 18.25 1.07 -12.97
CA ARG A 27 19.22 1.89 -13.72
C ARG A 27 20.58 1.22 -13.87
N ALA A 28 20.93 0.30 -12.98
CA ALA A 28 22.16 -0.48 -13.09
C ALA A 28 22.10 -1.57 -14.18
N GLU A 29 20.91 -1.93 -14.66
CA GLU A 29 20.66 -2.89 -15.77
C GLU A 29 21.30 -4.28 -15.62
N ASN A 30 21.79 -4.62 -14.43
CA ASN A 30 22.48 -5.89 -14.15
C ASN A 30 21.51 -7.06 -13.93
N VAL A 31 20.24 -6.78 -13.64
CA VAL A 31 19.21 -7.77 -13.28
C VAL A 31 17.96 -7.53 -14.14
N PRO A 32 17.35 -8.59 -14.71
CA PRO A 32 16.12 -8.45 -15.47
C PRO A 32 15.00 -7.78 -14.65
N ALA A 33 14.22 -6.90 -15.31
CA ALA A 33 13.16 -6.13 -14.66
C ALA A 33 12.13 -7.01 -13.91
N ASN A 34 11.78 -8.17 -14.47
CA ASN A 34 10.87 -9.12 -13.83
C ASN A 34 11.46 -9.69 -12.51
N THR A 35 12.75 -10.02 -12.49
CA THR A 35 13.42 -10.49 -11.27
C THR A 35 13.45 -9.40 -10.20
N LEU A 36 13.68 -8.14 -10.60
CA LEU A 36 13.58 -7.01 -9.67
C LEU A 36 12.15 -6.82 -9.15
N ALA A 37 11.13 -6.93 -10.01
CA ALA A 37 9.72 -6.86 -9.58
C ALA A 37 9.36 -7.95 -8.57
N GLN A 38 9.90 -9.16 -8.75
CA GLN A 38 9.70 -10.26 -7.81
C GLN A 38 10.41 -10.04 -6.47
N ALA A 39 11.58 -9.38 -6.47
CA ALA A 39 12.35 -9.11 -5.27
C ALA A 39 11.80 -7.92 -4.45
N PHE A 40 11.45 -6.83 -5.12
CA PHE A 40 11.04 -5.57 -4.48
C PHE A 40 9.53 -5.41 -4.38
N GLY A 41 8.77 -5.84 -5.39
CA GLY A 41 7.33 -5.59 -5.52
C GLY A 41 6.51 -6.00 -4.30
N PRO A 42 6.66 -7.24 -3.77
CA PRO A 42 5.91 -7.68 -2.59
C PRO A 42 6.17 -6.82 -1.34
N ALA A 43 7.42 -6.47 -1.07
CA ALA A 43 7.78 -5.69 0.10
C ALA A 43 7.28 -4.23 0.00
N VAL A 44 7.41 -3.61 -1.18
CA VAL A 44 6.85 -2.28 -1.43
C VAL A 44 5.34 -2.30 -1.24
N ARG A 45 4.64 -3.25 -1.87
CA ARG A 45 3.18 -3.39 -1.75
C ARG A 45 2.74 -3.52 -0.30
N GLU A 46 3.43 -4.35 0.49
CA GLU A 46 3.12 -4.56 1.90
C GLU A 46 3.23 -3.26 2.72
N HIS A 47 4.29 -2.48 2.50
CA HIS A 47 4.45 -1.19 3.17
C HIS A 47 3.37 -0.18 2.77
N LEU A 48 2.98 -0.14 1.49
CA LEU A 48 1.90 0.74 1.03
C LEU A 48 0.53 0.33 1.61
N LEU A 49 0.22 -0.97 1.68
CA LEU A 49 -1.00 -1.47 2.33
C LEU A 49 -1.00 -1.20 3.83
N THR A 50 0.14 -1.39 4.49
CA THR A 50 0.31 -1.06 5.91
C THR A 50 0.06 0.44 6.15
N ALA A 51 0.62 1.31 5.30
CA ALA A 51 0.42 2.75 5.39
C ALA A 51 -1.05 3.11 5.24
N TYR A 52 -1.69 2.56 4.20
CA TYR A 52 -3.10 2.76 3.93
C TYR A 52 -4.00 2.30 5.09
N GLY A 53 -3.73 1.13 5.66
CA GLY A 53 -4.48 0.62 6.80
C GLY A 53 -4.40 1.49 8.05
N TRP A 54 -3.20 1.98 8.39
CA TRP A 54 -3.05 2.94 9.50
C TRP A 54 -3.79 4.23 9.25
N PHE A 55 -3.80 4.70 8.00
CA PHE A 55 -4.52 5.89 7.60
C PHE A 55 -6.05 5.71 7.67
N LEU A 56 -6.59 4.56 7.26
CA LEU A 56 -8.01 4.24 7.43
C LEU A 56 -8.43 4.24 8.91
N LEU A 57 -7.58 3.72 9.80
CA LEU A 57 -7.82 3.75 11.24
C LEU A 57 -7.79 5.18 11.79
N ASP A 58 -6.88 6.03 11.30
CA ASP A 58 -6.80 7.44 11.68
C ASP A 58 -8.04 8.23 11.24
N LEU A 59 -8.61 7.87 10.08
CA LEU A 59 -9.86 8.43 9.58
C LEU A 59 -11.08 8.01 10.40
N GLN A 60 -11.25 6.71 10.62
CA GLN A 60 -12.44 6.19 11.29
C GLN A 60 -12.42 6.43 12.80
N LYS A 61 -11.23 6.54 13.40
CA LYS A 61 -11.00 6.67 14.85
C LYS A 61 -11.85 5.67 15.66
N PRO A 62 -11.67 4.35 15.42
CA PRO A 62 -12.49 3.33 16.05
C PRO A 62 -12.25 3.30 17.56
N ALA A 63 -13.25 2.79 18.30
CA ALA A 63 -13.18 2.72 19.76
C ALA A 63 -12.07 1.78 20.28
N GLN A 64 -11.73 0.76 19.50
CA GLN A 64 -10.65 -0.19 19.80
C GLN A 64 -9.80 -0.39 18.54
N LEU A 65 -8.48 -0.32 18.72
CA LEU A 65 -7.54 -0.52 17.63
C LEU A 65 -7.25 -2.02 17.44
N PRO A 66 -7.25 -2.51 16.19
CA PRO A 66 -6.81 -3.86 15.91
C PRO A 66 -5.29 -4.01 16.14
N PRO A 67 -4.80 -5.23 16.37
CA PRO A 67 -3.36 -5.49 16.58
C PRO A 67 -2.52 -5.28 15.31
N GLN A 68 -3.15 -5.36 14.13
CA GLN A 68 -2.56 -5.11 12.83
C GLN A 68 -3.46 -4.15 12.03
N PRO A 69 -2.88 -3.30 11.17
CA PRO A 69 -3.68 -2.41 10.35
C PRO A 69 -4.50 -3.23 9.34
N PRO A 70 -5.74 -2.82 9.05
CA PRO A 70 -6.54 -3.45 8.01
C PRO A 70 -5.93 -3.19 6.63
N HIS A 71 -6.14 -4.08 5.67
CA HIS A 71 -5.69 -3.85 4.31
C HIS A 71 -6.74 -3.16 3.43
N CYS A 72 -8.02 -3.19 3.84
CA CYS A 72 -9.11 -2.53 3.11
C CYS A 72 -10.19 -1.98 4.05
N VAL A 73 -11.12 -1.18 3.50
CA VAL A 73 -12.25 -0.59 4.23
C VAL A 73 -13.17 -1.67 4.80
N ALA A 74 -13.33 -2.80 4.11
CA ALA A 74 -14.16 -3.91 4.60
C ALA A 74 -13.60 -4.60 5.86
N GLU A 75 -12.30 -4.46 6.12
CA GLU A 75 -11.63 -5.00 7.30
C GLU A 75 -11.61 -4.00 8.48
N LEU A 76 -12.16 -2.79 8.30
CA LEU A 76 -12.21 -1.81 9.37
C LEU A 76 -13.08 -2.28 10.54
N PRO A 77 -12.64 -2.06 11.78
CA PRO A 77 -13.48 -2.30 12.95
C PRO A 77 -14.73 -1.42 12.90
N PRO A 78 -15.81 -1.79 13.61
CA PRO A 78 -17.01 -0.96 13.67
C PRO A 78 -16.68 0.43 14.25
N ALA A 79 -17.33 1.46 13.68
CA ALA A 79 -17.21 2.82 14.20
C ALA A 79 -17.71 2.89 15.65
N ALA A 80 -17.21 3.86 16.42
CA ALA A 80 -17.66 4.07 17.78
C ALA A 80 -19.18 4.33 17.81
N PRO A 81 -19.92 3.78 18.80
CA PRO A 81 -21.37 3.92 18.87
C PRO A 81 -21.78 5.40 18.86
N GLY A 82 -22.73 5.75 17.99
CA GLY A 82 -23.21 7.12 17.82
C GLY A 82 -22.42 7.99 16.84
N LYS A 83 -21.36 7.47 16.20
CA LYS A 83 -20.66 8.16 15.11
C LYS A 83 -21.05 7.58 13.75
N ALA A 84 -21.43 8.44 12.82
CA ALA A 84 -21.56 8.08 11.42
C ALA A 84 -20.18 7.77 10.82
N GLN A 85 -20.15 6.93 9.79
CA GLN A 85 -18.92 6.66 9.04
C GLN A 85 -18.49 7.92 8.28
N PRO A 86 -17.19 8.31 8.33
CA PRO A 86 -16.71 9.47 7.59
C PRO A 86 -16.93 9.32 6.07
N ALA A 87 -17.23 10.43 5.38
CA ALA A 87 -17.45 10.43 3.94
C ALA A 87 -16.20 9.96 3.18
N GLU A 88 -15.03 10.31 3.70
CA GLU A 88 -13.71 9.94 3.20
C GLU A 88 -13.56 8.41 3.15
N VAL A 89 -14.04 7.68 4.16
CA VAL A 89 -13.97 6.20 4.17
C VAL A 89 -14.83 5.61 3.05
N THR A 90 -15.92 6.28 2.68
CA THR A 90 -16.77 5.87 1.55
C THR A 90 -16.07 6.14 0.21
N GLU A 91 -15.37 7.25 0.07
CA GLU A 91 -14.55 7.55 -1.11
C GLU A 91 -13.43 6.52 -1.30
N PHE A 92 -12.75 6.15 -0.21
CA PHE A 92 -11.73 5.10 -0.25
C PHE A 92 -12.33 3.75 -0.63
N ALA A 93 -13.49 3.37 -0.10
CA ALA A 93 -14.19 2.14 -0.52
C ALA A 93 -14.47 2.12 -2.04
N GLN A 94 -14.79 3.27 -2.64
CA GLN A 94 -14.92 3.37 -4.09
C GLN A 94 -13.57 3.20 -4.78
N LEU A 95 -12.49 3.83 -4.30
CA LEU A 95 -11.14 3.67 -4.85
C LEU A 95 -10.63 2.21 -4.80
N GLU A 96 -11.01 1.47 -3.76
CA GLU A 96 -10.70 0.04 -3.62
C GLU A 96 -11.33 -0.81 -4.73
N THR A 97 -12.53 -0.43 -5.19
CA THR A 97 -13.23 -1.13 -6.27
C THR A 97 -12.83 -0.62 -7.65
N GLN A 98 -12.62 0.69 -7.78
CA GLN A 98 -12.31 1.37 -9.04
C GLN A 98 -11.25 2.46 -8.82
N GLY A 99 -10.12 2.35 -9.50
CA GLY A 99 -9.05 3.36 -9.44
C GLY A 99 -7.67 2.77 -9.21
N TRP A 100 -6.76 3.59 -8.71
CA TRP A 100 -5.37 3.21 -8.49
C TRP A 100 -5.22 2.20 -7.34
N LEU A 101 -6.07 2.29 -6.31
CA LEU A 101 -5.99 1.45 -5.11
C LEU A 101 -6.45 0.01 -5.37
N SER A 102 -7.37 -0.21 -6.32
CA SER A 102 -7.81 -1.55 -6.70
C SER A 102 -6.66 -2.44 -7.18
N ARG A 103 -5.69 -1.87 -7.90
CA ARG A 103 -4.48 -2.60 -8.33
C ARG A 103 -3.58 -2.97 -7.16
N LEU A 104 -3.47 -2.10 -6.16
CA LEU A 104 -2.69 -2.39 -4.95
C LEU A 104 -3.35 -3.54 -4.17
N LEU A 105 -4.68 -3.57 -4.11
CA LEU A 105 -5.45 -4.57 -3.36
C LEU A 105 -5.61 -5.91 -4.07
N GLN A 106 -5.51 -5.94 -5.41
CA GLN A 106 -5.50 -7.19 -6.15
C GLN A 106 -4.39 -8.10 -5.64
N GLN A 107 -4.78 -9.30 -5.21
CA GLN A 107 -3.80 -10.32 -4.86
C GLN A 107 -3.04 -10.71 -6.13
N PRO A 108 -1.70 -10.78 -6.10
CA PRO A 108 -0.94 -11.31 -7.21
C PRO A 108 -1.46 -12.71 -7.52
N ALA A 109 -1.89 -12.95 -8.76
CA ALA A 109 -2.37 -14.26 -9.15
C ALA A 109 -1.28 -15.30 -8.87
N ALA A 110 -1.62 -16.35 -8.13
CA ALA A 110 -0.73 -17.50 -7.91
C ALA A 110 -0.57 -18.26 -9.24
N GLN A 111 0.19 -17.71 -10.17
CA GLN A 111 0.49 -18.39 -11.43
C GLN A 111 1.56 -19.46 -11.19
N PRO A 112 1.45 -20.61 -11.87
CA PRO A 112 2.40 -21.69 -11.71
C PRO A 112 3.79 -21.22 -12.14
N ALA A 113 4.68 -21.19 -11.15
CA ALA A 113 6.12 -21.09 -11.26
C ALA A 113 6.69 -21.79 -12.51
N ARG A 114 7.13 -21.03 -13.53
CA ARG A 114 7.86 -21.63 -14.66
C ARG A 114 9.35 -21.65 -14.29
N ARG A 115 9.91 -22.85 -14.16
CA ARG A 115 11.35 -23.06 -13.97
C ARG A 115 12.04 -23.06 -15.33
N THR A 116 13.14 -22.34 -15.44
CA THR A 116 14.05 -22.41 -16.59
C THR A 116 15.21 -23.33 -16.23
N GLU A 117 15.59 -24.25 -17.13
CA GLU A 117 16.75 -25.12 -16.90
C GLU A 117 18.01 -24.27 -16.69
N GLY A 118 18.78 -24.57 -15.65
CA GLY A 118 19.99 -23.82 -15.27
C GLY A 118 19.76 -22.58 -14.39
N SER A 119 18.52 -22.27 -13.99
CA SER A 119 18.21 -21.17 -13.06
C SER A 119 17.49 -21.67 -11.81
N LEU A 120 17.97 -21.25 -10.63
CA LEU A 120 17.25 -21.46 -9.36
C LEU A 120 16.06 -20.50 -9.20
N ALA A 121 15.98 -19.47 -10.04
CA ALA A 121 14.90 -18.50 -10.01
C ALA A 121 13.62 -19.08 -10.61
N VAL A 122 12.54 -18.98 -9.85
CA VAL A 122 11.19 -19.22 -10.34
C VAL A 122 10.67 -17.89 -10.88
N SER A 123 10.20 -17.87 -12.12
CA SER A 123 9.49 -16.69 -12.64
C SER A 123 8.02 -16.78 -12.26
N THR A 124 7.55 -15.82 -11.47
CA THR A 124 6.12 -15.59 -11.20
C THR A 124 5.64 -14.43 -12.07
N SER A 125 4.46 -14.58 -12.67
CA SER A 125 3.79 -13.51 -13.41
C SER A 125 2.63 -12.98 -12.58
N GLY A 126 2.44 -11.65 -12.59
CA GLY A 126 1.42 -10.97 -11.79
C GLY A 126 1.96 -10.04 -10.70
N GLN A 127 3.29 -9.88 -10.56
CA GLN A 127 3.86 -8.83 -9.72
C GLN A 127 3.57 -7.45 -10.31
N LEU A 128 3.20 -6.53 -9.44
CA LEU A 128 3.14 -5.11 -9.77
C LEU A 128 4.54 -4.62 -10.14
N ASP A 129 4.62 -3.86 -11.23
CA ASP A 129 5.86 -3.23 -11.63
C ASP A 129 6.14 -1.97 -10.80
N TRP A 130 7.33 -1.44 -10.97
CA TRP A 130 7.78 -0.26 -10.25
C TRP A 130 6.90 0.95 -10.54
N ASP A 131 6.45 1.13 -11.79
CA ASP A 131 5.63 2.27 -12.20
C ASP A 131 4.29 2.27 -11.48
N THR A 132 3.60 1.12 -11.46
CA THR A 132 2.32 0.98 -10.76
C THR A 132 2.46 1.26 -9.26
N LEU A 133 3.54 0.77 -8.64
CA LEU A 133 3.77 0.97 -7.20
C LEU A 133 4.24 2.39 -6.87
N GLN A 134 4.98 3.05 -7.77
CA GLN A 134 5.36 4.45 -7.64
C GLN A 134 4.12 5.36 -7.69
N VAL A 135 3.24 5.15 -8.67
CA VAL A 135 1.96 5.89 -8.77
C VAL A 135 1.12 5.68 -7.51
N ALA A 136 1.01 4.44 -7.01
CA ALA A 136 0.27 4.18 -5.78
C ALA A 136 0.87 4.88 -4.55
N ALA A 137 2.20 4.97 -4.46
CA ALA A 137 2.87 5.69 -3.37
C ALA A 137 2.63 7.20 -3.43
N ASP A 138 2.64 7.78 -4.64
CA ASP A 138 2.40 9.21 -4.84
C ASP A 138 0.94 9.59 -4.56
N GLU A 139 -0.01 8.76 -4.97
CA GLU A 139 -1.44 8.94 -4.65
C GLU A 139 -1.72 8.80 -3.14
N LEU A 140 -1.05 7.87 -2.45
CA LEU A 140 -1.13 7.75 -1.00
C LEU A 140 -0.58 8.99 -0.29
N GLU A 141 0.57 9.51 -0.72
CA GLU A 141 1.12 10.74 -0.14
C GLU A 141 0.19 11.93 -0.37
N ALA A 142 -0.36 12.06 -1.58
CA ALA A 142 -1.31 13.12 -1.89
C ALA A 142 -2.57 13.02 -1.02
N ALA A 143 -3.08 11.81 -0.79
CA ALA A 143 -4.19 11.57 0.13
C ALA A 143 -3.87 11.95 1.57
N PHE A 144 -2.68 11.58 2.07
CA PHE A 144 -2.26 11.89 3.44
C PHE A 144 -2.05 13.39 3.65
N SER A 145 -1.51 14.08 2.65
CA SER A 145 -1.27 15.53 2.69
C SER A 145 -2.59 16.29 2.73
N ARG A 146 -3.52 15.95 1.82
CA ARG A 146 -4.86 16.57 1.74
C ARG A 146 -5.64 16.44 3.07
N MET A 147 -5.49 15.30 3.75
CA MET A 147 -6.10 15.08 5.06
C MET A 147 -5.43 15.89 6.17
N GLY A 148 -4.10 16.05 6.09
CA GLY A 148 -3.34 16.88 7.02
C GLY A 148 -3.84 18.31 7.03
N ASP A 149 -4.03 18.88 5.83
CA ASP A 149 -4.51 20.25 5.66
C ASP A 149 -5.93 20.42 6.23
N LEU A 150 -6.83 19.46 5.99
CA LEU A 150 -8.21 19.48 6.52
C LEU A 150 -8.28 19.40 8.06
N LEU A 151 -7.33 18.73 8.69
CA LEU A 151 -7.28 18.58 10.15
C LEU A 151 -6.61 19.76 10.85
N ASP A 152 -5.67 20.44 10.19
CA ASP A 152 -4.98 21.62 10.72
C ASP A 152 -5.82 22.91 10.57
N GLU A 153 -6.82 22.92 9.68
CA GLU A 153 -7.76 24.03 9.46
C GLU A 153 -8.99 24.03 10.40
N CYS A 154 -9.14 23.02 11.27
CA CYS A 154 -10.23 22.91 12.26
C CYS A 154 -9.78 23.19 13.70
#